data_AF-A0A3D8MAG1-F1
#
_entry.id   AF-A0A3D8MAG1-F1
#
_cell.length_a   1.000
_cell.length_b   1.000
_cell.length_c   1.000
_cell.angle_alpha   90.00
_cell.angle_beta   90.00
_cell.angle_gamma   90.00
#
_symmetry.space_group_name_H-M   'P 1'
#
loop_
_entity.id
_entity.type
_entity.pdbx_description
1 polymer ?
#
loop_
_entity_poly.entity_id
_entity_poly.type
_entity_poly.pdbx_seq_one_letter_code
_entity_poly.pdbx_strand_id
1 'polypeptide(L)'
;MNAMTLRLAIWTGVWLVCVALVTFGAQYWWDYHPVITVWVMLVYVGSGVKLILVNRAYLQNLDELQRKIQLDAMTGTLGVGLVAGIGYDMADNLRLIDGPAQISILVMVMAVCYVVLVLIGSRRYQ
;
A
#
# COMPACT_ATOMS: atom_id res chain seq x y z
N MET A 1 -1.99 6.61 23.19
CA MET A 1 -1.63 6.60 21.75
C MET A 1 -1.49 8.04 21.30
N ASN A 2 -0.37 8.42 20.68
CA ASN A 2 -0.15 9.82 20.28
C ASN A 2 -1.16 10.25 19.21
N ALA A 3 -1.53 11.53 19.19
CA ALA A 3 -2.53 12.06 18.26
C ALA A 3 -2.21 11.76 16.79
N MET A 4 -0.92 11.73 16.43
CA MET A 4 -0.47 11.39 15.06
C MET A 4 -0.66 9.92 14.73
N THR A 5 -0.34 9.01 15.66
CA THR A 5 -0.56 7.57 15.48
C THR A 5 -2.05 7.25 15.37
N LEU A 6 -2.89 7.92 16.19
CA LEU A 6 -4.35 7.81 16.08
C LEU A 6 -4.84 8.33 14.73
N ARG A 7 -4.34 9.48 14.28
CA ARG A 7 -4.70 10.04 12.97
C ARG A 7 -4.32 9.09 11.83
N LEU A 8 -3.13 8.47 11.89
CA LEU A 8 -2.71 7.48 10.92
C LEU A 8 -3.65 6.26 10.93
N ALA A 9 -3.96 5.72 12.11
CA ALA A 9 -4.87 4.58 12.24
C ALA A 9 -6.27 4.88 11.68
N ILE A 10 -6.82 6.07 11.97
CA ILE A 10 -8.11 6.51 11.45
C ILE A 10 -8.09 6.57 9.92
N TRP A 11 -7.07 7.21 9.33
CA TRP A 11 -7.00 7.34 7.87
C TRP A 11 -6.73 6.01 7.17
N THR A 12 -6.00 5.09 7.80
CA THR A 12 -5.86 3.71 7.32
C THR A 12 -7.21 2.99 7.34
N GLY A 13 -7.96 3.11 8.45
CA GLY A 13 -9.31 2.55 8.56
C GLY A 13 -10.28 3.11 7.52
N VAL A 14 -10.29 4.44 7.33
CA VAL A 14 -11.11 5.11 6.31
C VAL A 14 -10.78 4.61 4.92
N TRP A 15 -9.49 4.50 4.58
CA TRP A 15 -9.07 3.97 3.28
C TRP A 15 -9.49 2.49 3.10
N LEU A 16 -9.34 1.65 4.12
CA LEU A 16 -9.79 0.25 4.08
C LEU A 16 -11.31 0.13 3.90
N VAL A 17 -12.09 0.99 4.55
CA VAL A 17 -13.54 1.06 4.34
C VAL A 17 -13.86 1.45 2.90
N CYS A 18 -13.11 2.40 2.31
CA CYS A 18 -13.29 2.74 0.89
C CYS A 18 -12.93 1.56 -0.03
N VAL A 19 -11.87 0.80 0.25
CA VAL A 19 -11.53 -0.43 -0.49
C VAL A 19 -12.70 -1.41 -0.43
N ALA A 20 -13.20 -1.70 0.77
CA ALA A 20 -14.33 -2.61 0.98
C ALA A 20 -15.61 -2.13 0.28
N LEU A 21 -15.87 -0.82 0.27
CA LEU A 21 -17.01 -0.24 -0.44
C LEU A 21 -16.85 -0.38 -1.95
N VAL A 22 -15.67 -0.13 -2.52
CA VAL A 22 -15.43 -0.32 -3.96
C VAL A 22 -15.62 -1.78 -4.36
N THR A 23 -15.09 -2.73 -3.58
CA THR A 23 -15.15 -4.16 -3.93
C THR A 23 -16.51 -4.78 -3.64
N PHE A 24 -16.98 -4.71 -2.40
CA PHE A 24 -18.21 -5.36 -1.95
C PHE A 24 -19.44 -4.52 -2.25
N GLY A 25 -19.35 -3.20 -2.13
CA GLY A 25 -20.49 -2.34 -2.45
C GLY A 25 -20.88 -2.41 -3.94
N ALA A 26 -19.87 -2.46 -4.84
CA ALA A 26 -20.14 -2.64 -6.27
C ALA A 26 -20.83 -3.96 -6.58
N GLN A 27 -20.42 -5.04 -5.91
CA GLN A 27 -20.99 -6.36 -6.10
C GLN A 27 -22.38 -6.53 -5.47
N TYR A 28 -22.61 -5.99 -4.27
CA TYR A 28 -23.80 -6.32 -3.48
C TYR A 28 -24.85 -5.21 -3.36
N TRP A 29 -24.50 -3.94 -3.56
CA TRP A 29 -25.41 -2.81 -3.27
C TRP A 29 -25.89 -2.08 -4.51
N TRP A 30 -25.04 -1.91 -5.52
CA TRP A 30 -25.40 -1.14 -6.72
C TRP A 30 -25.08 -1.85 -8.05
N ASP A 31 -24.84 -3.17 -8.01
CA ASP A 31 -24.69 -4.05 -9.19
C ASP A 31 -23.84 -3.43 -10.31
N TYR A 32 -22.63 -3.01 -9.95
CA TYR A 32 -21.66 -2.39 -10.86
C TYR A 32 -22.14 -1.15 -11.62
N HIS A 33 -23.20 -0.47 -11.15
CA HIS A 33 -23.72 0.73 -11.79
C HIS A 33 -22.60 1.77 -12.04
N PRO A 34 -22.33 2.16 -13.30
CA PRO A 34 -21.07 2.80 -13.68
C PRO A 34 -20.87 4.16 -13.03
N VAL A 35 -21.93 4.96 -12.93
CA VAL A 35 -21.87 6.31 -12.34
C VAL A 35 -21.54 6.23 -10.84
N ILE A 36 -22.15 5.30 -10.10
CA ILE A 36 -21.93 5.15 -8.66
C ILE A 36 -20.52 4.64 -8.42
N THR A 37 -20.09 3.64 -9.19
CA THR A 37 -18.73 3.07 -9.10
C THR A 37 -17.66 4.13 -9.35
N VAL A 38 -17.83 5.01 -10.34
CA VAL A 38 -16.87 6.12 -10.60
C VAL A 38 -16.79 7.07 -9.41
N TRP A 39 -17.92 7.48 -8.83
CA TRP A 39 -17.91 8.37 -7.67
C TRP A 39 -17.24 7.72 -6.45
N VAL A 40 -17.54 6.46 -6.16
CA VAL A 40 -16.93 5.72 -5.04
C VAL A 40 -15.42 5.52 -5.29
N MET A 41 -15.00 5.26 -6.54
CA MET A 41 -13.59 5.19 -6.91
C MET A 41 -12.85 6.51 -6.70
N LEU A 42 -13.46 7.66 -7.01
CA LEU A 42 -12.87 8.97 -6.73
C LEU A 42 -12.68 9.20 -5.22
N VAL A 43 -13.65 8.79 -4.40
CA VAL A 43 -13.53 8.86 -2.93
C VAL A 43 -12.42 7.93 -2.43
N TYR A 44 -12.32 6.71 -2.96
CA TYR A 44 -11.23 5.78 -2.67
C TYR A 44 -9.86 6.41 -2.97
N VAL A 45 -9.66 6.97 -4.17
CA VAL A 45 -8.41 7.64 -4.55
C VAL A 45 -8.13 8.83 -3.63
N GLY A 46 -9.12 9.68 -3.36
CA GLY A 46 -8.97 10.83 -2.46
C GLY A 46 -8.59 10.43 -1.04
N SER A 47 -9.17 9.33 -0.53
CA SER A 47 -8.81 8.78 0.79
C SER A 47 -7.38 8.23 0.81
N GLY A 48 -6.93 7.59 -0.27
CA GLY A 48 -5.56 7.11 -0.44
C GLY A 48 -4.54 8.24 -0.44
N VAL A 49 -4.82 9.34 -1.16
CA VAL A 49 -3.96 10.53 -1.15
C VAL A 49 -3.84 11.10 0.27
N LYS A 50 -4.97 11.22 1.00
CA LYS A 50 -4.93 11.69 2.39
C LYS A 50 -4.15 10.75 3.32
N LEU A 51 -4.31 9.44 3.16
CA LEU A 51 -3.52 8.43 3.90
C LEU A 51 -2.02 8.62 3.67
N ILE A 52 -1.59 8.81 2.42
CA ILE A 52 -0.18 9.06 2.08
C ILE A 52 0.35 10.32 2.77
N LEU A 53 -0.41 11.42 2.74
CA LEU A 53 -0.01 12.68 3.38
C LEU A 53 0.10 12.53 4.91
N VAL A 54 -0.82 11.81 5.53
CA VAL A 54 -0.80 11.55 6.98
C VAL A 54 0.36 10.61 7.35
N ASN A 55 0.64 9.60 6.54
CA ASN A 55 1.79 8.71 6.75
C ASN A 55 3.11 9.48 6.64
N ARG A 56 3.25 10.37 5.64
CA ARG A 56 4.41 11.26 5.52
C ARG A 56 4.59 12.13 6.77
N ALA A 57 3.51 12.76 7.25
CA ALA A 57 3.56 13.58 8.45
C ALA A 57 3.94 12.74 9.69
N TYR A 58 3.45 11.51 9.79
CA TYR A 58 3.85 10.58 10.85
C TYR A 58 5.36 10.28 10.81
N LEU A 59 5.91 9.90 9.64
CA LEU A 59 7.33 9.61 9.47
C LEU A 59 8.23 10.80 9.81
N GLN A 60 7.81 12.02 9.49
CA GLN A 60 8.56 13.24 9.81
C GLN A 60 8.67 13.52 11.30
N ASN A 61 7.73 13.00 12.11
CA ASN A 61 7.70 13.15 13.57
C ASN A 61 8.40 11.99 14.31
N LEU A 62 8.93 11.00 13.59
CA LEU A 62 9.81 9.99 14.19
C LEU A 62 11.17 10.61 14.52
N ASP A 63 11.91 9.98 15.44
CA ASP A 63 13.32 10.29 15.64
C ASP A 63 14.12 10.04 14.34
N GLU A 64 15.30 10.66 14.24
CA GLU A 64 16.08 10.66 13.00
C GLU A 64 16.47 9.24 12.55
N LEU A 65 16.78 8.36 13.51
CA LEU A 65 17.23 7.00 13.25
C LEU A 65 16.06 6.14 12.74
N GLN A 66 14.91 6.16 13.42
CA GLN A 66 13.70 5.47 13.01
C GLN A 66 13.20 6.00 11.67
N ARG A 67 13.17 7.33 11.47
CA ARG A 67 12.78 7.93 10.20
C ARG A 67 13.67 7.44 9.05
N LYS A 68 14.98 7.36 9.27
CA LYS A 68 15.94 6.86 8.28
C LYS A 68 15.67 5.39 7.94
N ILE A 69 15.55 4.52 8.95
CA ILE A 69 15.25 3.10 8.74
C ILE A 69 13.96 2.92 7.92
N GLN A 70 12.91 3.66 8.27
CA GLN A 70 11.63 3.58 7.59
C GLN A 70 11.72 4.05 6.12
N LEU A 71 12.39 5.18 5.86
CA LEU A 71 12.55 5.71 4.50
C LEU A 71 13.45 4.82 3.62
N ASP A 72 14.55 4.30 4.18
CA ASP A 72 15.44 3.37 3.48
C ASP A 72 14.69 2.08 3.11
N ALA A 73 13.89 1.55 4.05
CA ALA A 73 13.05 0.37 3.80
C ALA A 73 11.99 0.65 2.72
N MET A 74 11.26 1.78 2.80
CA MET A 74 10.28 2.16 1.77
C MET A 74 10.91 2.32 0.38
N THR A 75 12.11 2.89 0.31
CA THR A 75 12.85 3.06 -0.95
C THR A 75 13.23 1.70 -1.55
N GLY A 76 13.75 0.79 -0.72
CA GLY A 76 14.08 -0.57 -1.15
C GLY A 76 12.85 -1.35 -1.60
N THR A 77 11.74 -1.27 -0.85
CA THR A 77 10.47 -1.91 -1.22
C THR A 77 9.88 -1.35 -2.51
N LEU A 78 9.99 -0.04 -2.75
CA LEU A 78 9.54 0.56 -4.00
C LEU A 78 10.36 0.06 -5.19
N GLY A 79 11.69 -0.03 -5.05
CA GLY A 79 12.56 -0.61 -6.06
C GLY A 79 12.23 -2.07 -6.37
N VAL A 80 12.05 -2.89 -5.33
CA VAL A 80 11.65 -4.29 -5.48
C VAL A 80 10.26 -4.40 -6.13
N GLY A 81 9.30 -3.59 -5.70
CA GLY A 81 7.95 -3.58 -6.27
C GLY A 81 7.95 -3.23 -7.76
N LEU A 82 8.77 -2.28 -8.19
CA LEU A 82 8.88 -1.89 -9.60
C LEU A 82 9.52 -3.00 -10.45
N VAL A 83 10.66 -3.56 -10.01
CA VAL A 83 11.35 -4.62 -10.74
C VAL A 83 10.53 -5.91 -10.77
N ALA A 84 10.02 -6.34 -9.62
CA ALA A 84 9.21 -7.56 -9.52
C ALA A 84 7.86 -7.40 -10.22
N GLY A 85 7.21 -6.24 -10.13
CA GLY A 85 5.92 -6.00 -10.78
C GLY A 85 6.02 -6.06 -12.30
N ILE A 86 6.98 -5.35 -12.89
CA ILE A 86 7.22 -5.38 -14.35
C ILE A 86 7.66 -6.78 -14.78
N GLY A 87 8.57 -7.42 -14.03
CA GLY A 87 9.02 -8.77 -14.34
C GLY A 87 7.89 -9.81 -14.27
N TYR A 88 6.97 -9.65 -13.32
CA TYR A 88 5.84 -10.56 -13.15
C TYR A 88 4.80 -10.43 -14.28
N ASP A 89 4.49 -9.20 -14.68
CA ASP A 89 3.64 -8.94 -15.85
C ASP A 89 4.30 -9.43 -17.16
N MET A 90 5.61 -9.24 -17.31
CA MET A 90 6.35 -9.77 -18.46
C MET A 90 6.36 -11.30 -18.49
N ALA A 91 6.50 -11.96 -17.33
CA ALA A 91 6.46 -13.41 -17.23
C ALA A 91 5.08 -13.99 -17.61
N ASP A 92 4.00 -13.32 -17.22
CA ASP A 92 2.63 -13.65 -17.66
C ASP A 92 2.50 -13.49 -19.18
N ASN A 93 2.87 -12.34 -19.72
CA ASN A 93 2.81 -12.06 -21.16
C ASN A 93 3.64 -13.04 -22.01
N LEU A 94 4.76 -13.55 -21.49
CA LEU A 94 5.61 -14.55 -22.14
C LEU A 94 5.18 -16.00 -21.86
N ARG A 95 4.09 -16.23 -21.12
CA ARG A 95 3.60 -17.57 -20.73
C ARG A 95 4.64 -18.40 -19.97
N LEU A 96 5.45 -17.74 -19.13
CA LEU A 96 6.43 -18.40 -18.28
C LEU A 96 5.84 -18.87 -16.95
N ILE A 97 4.63 -18.39 -16.60
CA ILE A 97 3.90 -18.74 -15.38
C ILE A 97 2.50 -19.24 -15.73
N ASP A 98 1.94 -20.08 -14.86
CA ASP A 98 0.58 -20.57 -14.99
C ASP A 98 -0.40 -19.59 -14.33
N GLY A 99 -1.14 -18.86 -15.15
CA GLY A 99 -2.20 -17.94 -14.72
C GLY A 99 -1.79 -16.47 -14.71
N PRO A 100 -2.77 -15.56 -14.60
CA PRO A 100 -2.56 -14.13 -14.76
C PRO A 100 -1.73 -13.55 -13.63
N ALA A 101 -0.93 -12.54 -13.92
CA ALA A 101 -0.20 -11.78 -12.92
C ALA A 101 -1.16 -11.06 -11.95
N GLN A 102 -1.26 -11.56 -10.71
CA GLN A 102 -2.13 -10.97 -9.69
C GLN A 102 -1.42 -9.92 -8.85
N ILE A 103 -2.04 -8.75 -8.71
CA ILE A 103 -1.49 -7.66 -7.87
C ILE A 103 -1.37 -8.04 -6.38
N SER A 104 -2.16 -9.02 -5.91
CA SER A 104 -2.09 -9.54 -4.54
C SER A 104 -0.72 -10.16 -4.22
N ILE A 105 -0.14 -10.92 -5.15
CA ILE A 105 1.18 -11.55 -4.98
C ILE A 105 2.26 -10.46 -4.93
N LEU A 106 2.18 -9.46 -5.80
CA LEU A 106 3.11 -8.33 -5.79
C LEU A 106 3.07 -7.56 -4.45
N VAL A 107 1.86 -7.25 -3.95
CA VAL A 107 1.69 -6.56 -2.67
C VAL A 107 2.25 -7.39 -1.51
N MET A 108 2.08 -8.72 -1.55
CA MET A 108 2.63 -9.63 -0.54
C MET A 108 4.17 -9.63 -0.55
N VAL A 109 4.79 -9.69 -1.73
CA VAL A 109 6.25 -9.58 -1.88
C VAL A 109 6.76 -8.25 -1.34
N MET A 110 6.09 -7.14 -1.68
CA MET A 110 6.44 -5.82 -1.18
C MET A 110 6.33 -5.74 0.36
N ALA A 111 5.26 -6.29 0.94
CA ALA A 111 5.07 -6.30 2.40
C ALA A 111 6.19 -7.07 3.11
N VAL A 112 6.53 -8.27 2.63
CA VAL A 112 7.64 -9.07 3.19
C VAL A 112 8.97 -8.33 3.04
N CYS A 113 9.24 -7.76 1.86
CA CYS A 113 10.44 -6.98 1.60
C CYS A 113 10.58 -5.81 2.57
N TYR A 114 9.50 -5.05 2.77
CA TYR A 114 9.49 -3.93 3.71
C TYR A 114 9.82 -4.36 5.14
N VAL A 115 9.17 -5.42 5.64
CA VAL A 115 9.43 -5.94 6.99
C VAL A 115 10.90 -6.38 7.13
N VAL A 116 11.42 -7.12 6.15
CA VAL A 116 12.83 -7.57 6.16
C VAL A 116 13.79 -6.38 6.18
N LEU A 117 13.56 -5.36 5.34
CA LEU A 117 14.41 -4.17 5.30
C LEU A 117 14.36 -3.36 6.60
N VAL A 118 13.18 -3.23 7.22
CA VAL A 118 13.04 -2.59 8.54
C VAL A 118 13.81 -3.38 9.61
N LEU A 119 13.73 -4.71 9.62
CA LEU A 119 14.46 -5.56 10.58
C LEU A 119 15.97 -5.45 10.40
N ILE A 120 16.46 -5.47 9.16
CA ILE A 120 17.89 -5.30 8.83
C ILE A 120 18.36 -3.90 9.27
N GLY A 121 17.59 -2.86 8.93
CA GLY A 121 17.89 -1.49 9.32
C GLY A 121 17.95 -1.33 10.84
N SER A 122 16.97 -1.90 11.55
CA SER A 122 16.92 -1.84 13.02
C SER A 122 18.11 -2.54 13.68
N ARG A 123 18.55 -3.70 13.16
CA ARG A 123 19.72 -4.42 13.69
C ARG A 123 21.05 -3.72 13.42
N ARG A 124 21.16 -2.96 12.33
CA ARG A 124 22.40 -2.27 11.95
C ARG A 124 22.73 -1.09 12.87
N TYR A 125 21.72 -0.52 13.53
CA TYR A 125 21.86 0.65 14.40
C TYR A 125 21.60 0.35 15.88
N GLN A 126 21.59 -0.93 16.26
CA GLN A 126 21.80 -1.36 17.65
C GLN A 126 23.30 -1.40 17.96
#